data_AF-A0AAF0BE29-F1
#
_entry.id   AF-A0AAF0BE29-F1
#
_cell.length_a   1.000
_cell.length_b   1.000
_cell.length_c   1.000
_cell.angle_alpha   90.00
_cell.angle_beta   90.00
_cell.angle_gamma   90.00
#
_symmetry.space_group_name_H-M   'P 1'
#
loop_
_entity.id
_entity.type
_entity.pdbx_description
1 polymer ?
#
loop_
_entity_poly.entity_id
_entity_poly.type
_entity_poly.pdbx_seq_one_letter_code
_entity_poly.pdbx_strand_id
1 'polypeptide(L)'
;MDVAQRPAGLRRRAQTPAPEVGTVNSRAERLARRNKLLAARFYYWSEVQRRRFDDVLSILSNCEFFVEYRTISNALVENSDYLDGLIKNKPSATSLEREYPGFRWR
;
A
#
# COMPACT_ATOMS: atom_id res chain seq x y z
N MET A 1 -4.35 -37.62 44.73
CA MET A 1 -4.53 -37.12 43.36
C MET A 1 -5.00 -35.69 43.49
N ASP A 2 -4.15 -34.70 43.24
CA ASP A 2 -4.52 -33.28 43.34
C ASP A 2 -3.98 -32.58 42.10
N VAL A 3 -4.88 -32.19 41.20
CA VAL A 3 -4.56 -31.61 39.89
C VAL A 3 -4.53 -30.10 40.04
N ALA A 4 -3.32 -29.57 40.26
CA ALA A 4 -3.09 -28.13 40.27
C ALA A 4 -3.38 -27.52 38.88
N GLN A 5 -4.47 -26.77 38.79
CA GLN A 5 -4.84 -26.02 37.59
C GLN A 5 -3.89 -24.82 37.41
N ARG A 6 -3.23 -24.75 36.24
CA ARG A 6 -2.37 -23.61 35.85
C ARG A 6 -3.24 -22.55 35.18
N PRO A 7 -3.26 -21.28 35.63
CA PRO A 7 -3.95 -20.24 34.90
C PRO A 7 -3.16 -19.88 33.64
N ALA A 8 -3.79 -20.07 32.47
CA ALA A 8 -3.26 -19.60 31.19
C ALA A 8 -3.32 -18.06 31.17
N GLY A 9 -2.18 -17.40 31.36
CA GLY A 9 -2.08 -15.95 31.22
C GLY A 9 -2.38 -15.53 29.78
N LEU A 10 -3.55 -14.93 29.55
CA LEU A 10 -3.87 -14.23 28.30
C LEU A 10 -2.86 -13.09 28.12
N ARG A 11 -1.79 -13.34 27.34
CA ARG A 11 -0.95 -12.30 26.77
C ARG A 11 -1.78 -11.54 25.74
N ARG A 12 -2.60 -10.59 26.20
CA ARG A 12 -3.18 -9.57 25.34
C ARG A 12 -2.02 -8.81 24.73
N ARG A 13 -1.68 -9.14 23.47
CA ARG A 13 -0.73 -8.37 22.66
C ARG A 13 -1.21 -6.93 22.75
N ALA A 14 -0.38 -6.03 23.29
CA ALA A 14 -0.72 -4.62 23.35
C ALA A 14 -1.16 -4.20 21.95
N GLN A 15 -2.41 -3.76 21.81
CA GLN A 15 -2.84 -3.12 20.58
C GLN A 15 -1.98 -1.87 20.48
N THR A 16 -0.94 -1.90 19.65
CA THR A 16 -0.30 -0.67 19.22
C THR A 16 -1.43 0.15 18.61
N PRO A 17 -1.73 1.36 19.12
CA PRO A 17 -2.73 2.20 18.50
C PRO A 17 -2.34 2.33 17.03
N ALA A 18 -3.32 2.16 16.14
CA ALA A 18 -3.09 2.44 14.74
C ALA A 18 -2.48 3.85 14.65
N PRO A 19 -1.43 4.07 13.84
CA PRO A 19 -0.88 5.40 13.66
C PRO A 19 -2.05 6.34 13.39
N GLU A 20 -2.05 7.51 14.01
CA GLU A 20 -3.09 8.52 13.83
C GLU A 20 -3.01 9.02 12.39
N VAL A 21 -3.55 8.23 11.46
CA VAL A 21 -3.68 8.57 10.05
C VAL A 21 -4.68 9.70 10.05
N GLY A 22 -4.17 10.94 10.09
CA GLY A 22 -4.95 12.15 10.30
C GLY A 22 -6.27 12.08 9.55
N THR A 23 -7.36 12.29 10.29
CA THR A 23 -8.73 11.98 9.88
C THR A 23 -8.94 12.44 8.44
N VAL A 24 -9.11 11.48 7.53
CA VAL A 24 -9.40 11.81 6.14
C VAL A 24 -10.87 12.20 6.06
N ASN A 25 -11.09 13.50 6.11
CA ASN A 25 -12.42 14.03 6.38
C ASN A 25 -13.29 13.99 5.12
N SER A 26 -12.68 14.04 3.93
CA SER A 26 -13.43 14.04 2.67
C SER A 26 -13.20 12.81 1.79
N ARG A 27 -14.19 12.51 0.93
CA ARG A 27 -14.06 11.51 -0.14
C ARG A 27 -12.90 11.85 -1.07
N ALA A 28 -12.74 13.13 -1.43
CA ALA A 28 -11.72 13.59 -2.34
C ALA A 28 -10.30 13.31 -1.80
N GLU A 29 -10.06 13.60 -0.53
CA GLU A 29 -8.78 13.29 0.12
C GLU A 29 -8.51 11.79 0.17
N ARG A 30 -9.52 10.95 0.41
CA ARG A 30 -9.35 9.48 0.39
C ARG A 30 -8.96 8.99 -1.01
N LEU A 31 -9.61 9.52 -2.04
CA LEU A 31 -9.29 9.19 -3.43
C LEU A 31 -7.88 9.66 -3.80
N ALA A 32 -7.48 10.86 -3.39
CA ALA A 32 -6.14 11.38 -3.61
C ALA A 32 -5.07 10.49 -2.94
N ARG A 33 -5.26 10.09 -1.67
CA ARG A 33 -4.36 9.16 -0.98
C ARG A 33 -4.27 7.80 -1.68
N ARG A 34 -5.41 7.25 -2.10
CA ARG A 34 -5.46 6.01 -2.89
C ARG A 34 -4.69 6.16 -4.21
N ASN A 35 -4.93 7.22 -4.97
CA ASN A 35 -4.32 7.44 -6.28
C ASN A 35 -2.81 7.60 -6.18
N LYS A 36 -2.32 8.31 -5.15
CA LYS A 36 -0.88 8.45 -4.89
C LYS A 36 -0.24 7.10 -4.56
N LEU A 37 -0.87 6.30 -3.70
CA LEU A 37 -0.42 4.95 -3.39
C LEU A 37 -0.48 4.02 -4.61
N LEU A 38 -1.50 4.14 -5.44
CA LEU A 38 -1.64 3.39 -6.69
C LEU A 38 -0.48 3.69 -7.65
N ALA A 39 -0.05 4.96 -7.76
CA ALA A 39 1.14 5.33 -8.53
C ALA A 39 2.43 4.72 -7.93
N ALA A 40 2.56 4.70 -6.60
CA ALA A 40 3.69 4.04 -5.93
C ALA A 40 3.71 2.51 -6.17
N ARG A 41 2.54 1.86 -6.16
CA ARG A 41 2.40 0.42 -6.47
C ARG A 41 2.70 0.11 -7.93
N PHE A 42 2.24 0.97 -8.84
CA PHE A 42 2.59 0.89 -10.25
C PHE A 42 4.12 0.91 -10.43
N TYR A 43 4.78 1.93 -9.85
CA TYR A 43 6.25 2.03 -9.86
C TYR A 43 6.93 0.77 -9.31
N TYR A 44 6.50 0.26 -8.17
CA TYR A 44 7.10 -0.94 -7.60
C TYR A 44 6.95 -2.17 -8.52
N TRP A 45 5.77 -2.39 -9.11
CA TRP A 45 5.60 -3.52 -9.99
C TRP A 45 6.34 -3.36 -11.32
N SER A 46 6.35 -2.16 -11.92
CA SER A 46 7.00 -1.92 -13.22
C SER A 46 8.51 -1.76 -13.13
N GLU A 47 9.03 -1.06 -12.11
CA GLU A 47 10.46 -0.71 -12.03
C GLU A 47 11.23 -1.64 -11.10
N VAL A 48 10.68 -1.95 -9.93
CA VAL A 48 11.37 -2.79 -8.92
C VAL A 48 11.23 -4.27 -9.29
N GLN A 49 10.00 -4.72 -9.55
CA GLN A 49 9.70 -6.11 -9.92
C GLN A 49 9.77 -6.36 -11.43
N ARG A 50 9.95 -5.31 -12.25
CA ARG A 50 10.12 -5.39 -13.72
C ARG A 50 9.03 -6.17 -14.44
N ARG A 51 7.79 -6.03 -13.98
CA ARG A 51 6.59 -6.61 -14.62
C ARG A 51 6.22 -5.83 -15.88
N ARG A 52 5.65 -6.52 -16.87
CA ARG A 52 5.10 -5.88 -18.07
C ARG A 52 3.91 -5.01 -17.71
N PHE A 53 3.69 -3.95 -18.50
CA PHE A 53 2.63 -2.97 -18.24
C PHE A 53 1.25 -3.61 -18.05
N ASP A 54 0.84 -4.53 -18.92
CA ASP A 54 -0.47 -5.19 -18.82
C ASP A 54 -0.61 -6.05 -17.56
N ASP A 55 0.47 -6.73 -17.14
CA ASP A 55 0.49 -7.49 -15.89
C ASP A 55 0.35 -6.56 -14.69
N VAL A 56 1.02 -5.40 -14.72
CA VAL A 56 0.90 -4.39 -13.65
C VAL A 56 -0.53 -3.90 -13.55
N LEU A 57 -1.16 -3.53 -14.66
CA LEU A 57 -2.56 -3.10 -14.67
C LEU A 57 -3.50 -4.19 -14.13
N SER A 58 -3.29 -5.44 -14.53
CA SER A 58 -4.06 -6.58 -14.03
C SER A 58 -3.91 -6.78 -12.52
N ILE A 59 -2.69 -6.70 -11.98
CA ILE A 59 -2.44 -6.83 -10.53
C ILE A 59 -3.11 -5.69 -9.76
N LEU A 60 -2.91 -4.44 -10.20
CA LEU A 60 -3.47 -3.27 -9.54
C LEU A 60 -5.01 -3.31 -9.55
N SER A 61 -5.59 -3.69 -10.70
CA SER A 61 -7.04 -3.80 -10.87
C SER A 61 -7.62 -4.95 -10.05
N ASN A 62 -7.09 -6.15 -10.18
CA ASN A 62 -7.78 -7.37 -9.74
C ASN A 62 -7.33 -7.90 -8.39
N CYS A 63 -6.17 -7.45 -7.88
CA CYS A 63 -5.60 -7.95 -6.64
C CYS A 63 -5.46 -6.90 -5.54
N GLU A 64 -5.29 -5.61 -5.89
CA GLU A 64 -4.96 -4.57 -4.91
C GLU A 64 -6.07 -3.53 -4.72
N PHE A 65 -6.55 -2.90 -5.80
CA PHE A 65 -7.42 -1.73 -5.71
C PHE A 65 -8.86 -1.97 -6.16
N PHE A 66 -9.14 -3.03 -6.93
CA PHE A 66 -10.48 -3.36 -7.41
C PHE A 66 -11.13 -2.21 -8.19
N VAL A 67 -10.37 -1.64 -9.13
CA VAL A 67 -10.80 -0.54 -10.00
C VAL A 67 -10.45 -0.83 -11.45
N GLU A 68 -11.24 -0.32 -12.38
CA GLU A 68 -10.99 -0.51 -13.81
C GLU A 68 -9.65 0.10 -14.26
N TYR A 69 -9.10 -0.46 -15.34
CA TYR A 69 -7.84 -0.01 -15.94
C TYR A 69 -7.88 1.49 -16.28
N ARG A 70 -9.02 2.01 -16.74
CA ARG A 70 -9.18 3.45 -17.02
C ARG A 70 -8.98 4.30 -15.77
N THR A 71 -9.44 3.84 -14.61
CA THR A 71 -9.26 4.55 -13.34
C THR A 71 -7.80 4.55 -12.92
N ILE A 72 -7.09 3.45 -13.16
CA ILE A 72 -5.64 3.33 -12.92
C ILE A 72 -4.91 4.33 -13.83
N SER A 73 -5.15 4.31 -15.14
CA SER A 73 -4.50 5.21 -16.09
C SER A 73 -4.73 6.68 -15.76
N ASN A 74 -5.96 7.07 -15.43
CA ASN A 74 -6.25 8.45 -15.02
C ASN A 74 -5.48 8.84 -13.75
N ALA A 75 -5.45 7.95 -12.74
CA ALA A 75 -4.70 8.20 -11.51
C ALA A 75 -3.19 8.35 -11.76
N LEU A 76 -2.63 7.57 -12.70
CA LEU A 76 -1.21 7.68 -13.09
C LEU A 76 -0.92 9.02 -13.78
N VAL A 77 -1.80 9.46 -14.69
CA VAL A 77 -1.66 10.77 -15.36
C VAL A 77 -1.78 11.91 -14.35
N GLU A 78 -2.77 11.86 -13.45
CA GLU A 78 -2.95 12.86 -12.38
C GLU A 78 -1.76 12.92 -11.41
N ASN A 79 -1.00 11.84 -11.27
CA ASN A 79 0.15 11.74 -10.37
C ASN A 79 1.48 11.61 -11.13
N SER A 80 1.55 12.07 -12.38
CA SER A 80 2.74 11.92 -13.23
C SER A 80 4.00 12.51 -12.61
N ASP A 81 3.90 13.69 -12.00
CA ASP A 81 5.03 14.37 -11.36
C ASP A 81 5.61 13.55 -10.19
N TYR A 82 4.72 12.91 -9.42
CA TYR A 82 5.12 12.02 -8.34
C TYR A 82 5.77 10.74 -8.88
N LEU A 83 5.17 10.14 -9.91
CA LEU A 83 5.70 8.94 -10.55
C LEU A 83 7.08 9.19 -11.18
N ASP A 84 7.26 10.32 -11.87
CA ASP A 84 8.54 10.75 -12.42
C ASP A 84 9.59 10.91 -11.32
N GLY A 85 9.20 11.44 -10.16
CA GLY A 85 10.04 11.50 -8.97
C GLY A 85 10.49 10.11 -8.49
N LEU A 86 9.60 9.13 -8.49
CA LEU A 86 9.95 7.74 -8.14
C LEU A 86 10.91 7.12 -9.17
N ILE A 87 10.64 7.30 -10.47
CA ILE A 87 11.48 6.77 -11.55
C ILE A 87 12.89 7.37 -11.51
N LYS A 88 13.01 8.68 -11.22
CA LYS A 88 14.30 9.38 -11.09
C LYS A 88 15.08 8.94 -9.86
N ASN A 89 14.44 8.90 -8.69
CA ASN A 89 15.12 8.64 -7.42
C ASN A 89 15.31 7.15 -7.13
N LYS A 90 14.57 6.29 -7.82
CA LYS A 90 14.58 4.83 -7.71
C LYS A 90 14.56 4.33 -6.25
N PRO A 91 13.58 4.74 -5.43
CA PRO A 91 13.53 4.31 -4.04
C PRO A 91 13.40 2.78 -3.94
N SER A 92 14.08 2.19 -2.96
CA SER A 92 13.98 0.75 -2.71
C SER A 92 12.61 0.36 -2.14
N ALA A 93 12.29 -0.92 -2.22
CA ALA A 93 11.05 -1.47 -1.67
C ALA A 93 10.90 -1.18 -0.16
N THR A 94 12.01 -1.19 0.59
CA THR A 94 12.06 -0.81 2.01
C THR A 94 11.68 0.65 2.25
N SER A 95 12.10 1.57 1.35
CA SER A 95 11.71 2.97 1.46
C SER A 95 10.21 3.15 1.25
N LEU A 96 9.63 2.42 0.29
CA LEU A 96 8.19 2.43 0.03
C LEU A 96 7.38 1.79 1.16
N GLU A 97 7.90 0.74 1.80
CA GLU A 97 7.28 0.13 2.99
C GLU A 97 7.20 1.11 4.16
N ARG A 98 8.24 1.94 4.33
CA ARG A 98 8.24 2.97 5.37
C ARG A 98 7.22 4.08 5.10
N GLU A 99 7.06 4.49 3.84
CA GLU A 99 6.09 5.53 3.45
C GLU A 99 4.64 5.00 3.46
N TYR A 100 4.45 3.75 3.02
CA TYR A 100 3.16 3.08 2.89
C TYR A 100 3.15 1.76 3.67
N PRO A 101 3.10 1.84 5.01
CA PRO A 101 3.03 0.65 5.85
C PRO A 101 1.72 -0.11 5.58
N GLY A 102 1.79 -1.44 5.66
CA GLY A 102 0.63 -2.32 5.45
C GLY A 102 0.48 -2.87 4.02
N PHE A 103 1.25 -2.34 3.06
CA PHE A 103 1.41 -2.96 1.74
C PHE A 103 2.63 -3.88 1.72
N ARG A 104 2.58 -4.94 0.91
CA ARG A 104 3.72 -5.85 0.75
C ARG A 104 4.65 -5.36 -0.36
N TRP A 105 5.87 -5.00 0.02
CA TRP A 105 6.93 -4.49 -0.86
C TRP A 105 8.14 -5.43 -0.82
N ARG A 106 7.97 -6.69 -1.26
CA ARG A 106 8.99 -7.76 -1.12
C ARG A 106 9.42 -8.37 -2.44
#